data_AF-A0A914B073-F1
#
_entry.id   AF-A0A914B073-F1
#
_cell.length_a   1.000
_cell.length_b   1.000
_cell.length_c   1.000
_cell.angle_alpha   90.00
_cell.angle_beta   90.00
_cell.angle_gamma   90.00
#
_symmetry.space_group_name_H-M   'P 1'
#
loop_
_entity.id
_entity.type
_entity.pdbx_description
1 polymer ?
#
loop_
_entity_poly.entity_id
_entity_poly.type
_entity_poly.pdbx_seq_one_letter_code
_entity_poly.pdbx_strand_id
1 'polypeptide(L)'
;MKLFTAIVVLYVMQSALLTIPNVMALSSVVALGANVICSKIPGLSPRQRSICQNRPDAIVAIAEGADMGLGECRHQFRYRRWNCTSDGYGETLFGKPMPSAGNREASFKHAINSAGTTHAITQACSRGNLTNCSCDRSKETGLTEEGWRWGGCSADIEYGLRFSRIFVDAGETVNDARSLMNLHNNEVGRQVVQDNMGTECKCHGVSGSCTTKTCWTTLPPFRLVGNILKDKYERPVQVEPVRARRTRRPAFLKIKDARNFKKPRHTDIVYLQRSPNYCDKDPRVGSLGTLGRQCNRTSVGTDSCDLMCCGRGYNTHQYTRIWQCNCKFHWCCYVRCNQCSEQTEEYTCK
;
A
#
# COMPACT_ATOMS: atom_id res chain seq x y z
N MET A 1 27.45 -59.79 46.77
CA MET A 1 27.76 -59.01 45.55
C MET A 1 26.69 -59.16 44.46
N LYS A 2 25.39 -59.18 44.82
CA LYS A 2 24.24 -59.19 43.89
C LYS A 2 23.16 -58.15 44.23
N LEU A 3 23.36 -57.37 45.31
CA LEU A 3 22.46 -56.27 45.71
C LEU A 3 22.94 -54.89 45.18
N PHE A 4 24.23 -54.74 44.90
CA PHE A 4 24.81 -53.48 44.40
C PHE A 4 24.53 -53.24 42.91
N THR A 5 24.39 -54.29 42.11
CA THR A 5 24.03 -54.19 40.68
C THR A 5 22.56 -53.86 40.45
N ALA A 6 21.65 -54.26 41.35
CA ALA A 6 20.22 -53.97 41.22
C ALA A 6 19.89 -52.49 41.48
N ILE A 7 20.59 -51.84 42.42
CA ILE A 7 20.36 -50.42 42.77
C ILE A 7 20.88 -49.49 41.67
N VAL A 8 22.01 -49.82 41.03
CA VAL A 8 22.54 -49.04 39.90
C VAL A 8 21.65 -49.14 38.66
N VAL A 9 21.05 -50.31 38.39
CA VAL A 9 20.12 -50.48 37.25
C VAL A 9 18.80 -49.74 37.48
N LEU A 10 18.27 -49.71 38.71
CA LEU A 10 17.08 -48.92 39.05
C LEU A 10 17.34 -47.40 38.97
N TYR A 11 18.50 -46.92 39.40
CA TYR A 11 18.84 -45.49 39.31
C TYR A 11 19.08 -45.02 37.86
N VAL A 12 19.64 -45.87 37.00
CA VAL A 12 19.85 -45.56 35.57
C VAL A 12 18.54 -45.61 34.77
N MET A 13 17.61 -46.50 35.11
CA MET A 13 16.28 -46.51 34.48
C MET A 13 15.39 -45.33 34.93
N GLN A 14 15.55 -44.85 36.16
CA GLN A 14 14.77 -43.72 36.67
C GLN A 14 15.32 -42.34 36.23
N SER A 15 16.60 -42.28 35.80
CA SER A 15 17.20 -41.09 35.18
C SER A 15 17.08 -41.06 33.64
N ALA A 16 16.83 -42.20 32.99
CA ALA A 16 16.49 -42.27 31.57
C ALA A 16 15.01 -41.95 31.26
N LEU A 17 14.12 -42.00 32.26
CA LEU A 17 12.71 -41.57 32.16
C LEU A 17 12.48 -40.08 32.44
N LEU A 18 13.54 -39.32 32.76
CA LEU A 18 13.50 -37.86 33.01
C LEU A 18 14.24 -37.05 31.92
N THR A 19 14.63 -37.67 30.80
CA THR A 19 15.32 -37.00 29.69
C THR A 19 14.73 -37.33 28.31
N ILE A 20 13.44 -37.69 28.26
CA ILE A 20 12.62 -37.56 27.05
C ILE A 20 11.70 -36.36 27.27
N PRO A 21 12.07 -35.14 26.86
CA PRO A 21 11.10 -34.06 26.83
C PRO A 21 9.98 -34.48 25.88
N ASN A 22 8.76 -34.53 26.41
CA ASN A 22 7.49 -34.65 25.70
C ASN A 22 7.56 -34.18 24.24
N VAL A 23 7.92 -35.09 23.32
CA VAL A 23 7.69 -34.91 21.89
C VAL A 23 6.23 -35.27 21.64
N MET A 24 5.34 -34.47 22.23
CA MET A 24 3.89 -34.39 21.99
C MET A 24 3.32 -33.15 22.69
N ALA A 25 4.13 -32.10 22.86
CA ALA A 25 3.59 -30.74 22.76
C ALA A 25 3.56 -30.39 21.27
N LEU A 26 2.63 -31.03 20.53
CA LEU A 26 2.10 -30.45 19.30
C LEU A 26 1.76 -29.01 19.66
N SER A 27 2.53 -28.08 19.10
CA SER A 27 2.35 -26.65 19.29
C SER A 27 0.87 -26.36 19.07
N SER A 28 0.15 -26.09 20.16
CA SER A 28 -1.26 -25.75 20.17
C SER A 28 -1.49 -24.31 19.69
N VAL A 29 -0.58 -23.80 18.85
CA VAL A 29 -1.00 -22.97 17.73
C VAL A 29 -1.70 -23.91 16.74
N VAL A 30 -2.89 -24.38 17.13
CA VAL A 30 -3.91 -24.83 16.21
C VAL A 30 -3.91 -23.80 15.10
N ALA A 31 -3.59 -24.25 13.88
CA ALA A 31 -3.82 -23.50 12.68
C ALA A 31 -5.20 -22.88 12.80
N LEU A 32 -5.27 -21.60 13.16
CA LEU A 32 -6.51 -20.85 13.15
C LEU A 32 -6.97 -21.00 11.72
N GLY A 33 -7.98 -21.84 11.49
CA GLY A 33 -8.43 -22.12 10.14
C GLY A 33 -8.67 -20.79 9.42
N ALA A 34 -8.42 -20.72 8.12
CA ALA A 34 -8.64 -19.52 7.31
C ALA A 34 -9.96 -18.80 7.65
N ASN A 35 -11.00 -19.56 7.95
CA ASN A 35 -12.30 -19.08 8.43
C ASN A 35 -12.24 -18.22 9.70
N VAL A 36 -11.43 -18.59 10.70
CA VAL A 36 -11.29 -17.86 11.96
C VAL A 36 -10.47 -16.58 11.77
N ILE A 37 -9.43 -16.62 10.93
CA ILE A 37 -8.61 -15.44 10.62
C ILE A 37 -9.45 -14.43 9.82
N CYS A 38 -10.03 -14.86 8.70
CA CYS A 38 -10.77 -13.99 7.79
C CYS A 38 -12.05 -13.40 8.40
N SER A 39 -12.70 -14.08 9.34
CA SER A 39 -13.89 -13.56 10.03
C SER A 39 -13.57 -12.47 11.04
N LYS A 40 -12.35 -12.46 11.60
CA LYS A 40 -11.89 -11.48 12.59
C LYS A 40 -11.25 -10.24 11.98
N ILE A 41 -10.91 -10.24 10.69
CA ILE A 41 -10.37 -9.05 10.03
C ILE A 41 -11.47 -8.00 9.94
N PRO A 42 -11.31 -6.86 10.62
CA PRO A 42 -12.36 -5.85 10.69
C PRO A 42 -12.46 -5.10 9.35
N GLY A 43 -13.69 -4.83 8.91
CA GLY A 43 -13.99 -4.08 7.69
C GLY A 43 -14.02 -4.83 6.36
N LEU A 44 -13.65 -6.11 6.31
CA LEU A 44 -13.90 -6.91 5.10
C LEU A 44 -15.39 -7.04 4.84
N SER A 45 -15.80 -6.73 3.61
CA SER A 45 -17.15 -7.00 3.10
C SER A 45 -17.46 -8.51 3.13
N PRO A 46 -18.73 -8.93 3.15
CA PRO A 46 -19.08 -10.36 3.08
C PRO A 46 -18.45 -11.08 1.87
N ARG A 47 -18.36 -10.40 0.73
CA ARG A 47 -17.73 -10.94 -0.49
C ARG A 47 -16.21 -11.04 -0.35
N GLN A 48 -15.56 -10.04 0.24
CA GLN A 48 -14.13 -10.10 0.53
C GLN A 48 -13.79 -11.19 1.54
N ARG A 49 -14.63 -11.41 2.56
CA ARG A 49 -14.47 -12.51 3.53
C ARG A 49 -14.50 -13.87 2.84
N SER A 50 -15.44 -14.09 1.92
CA SER A 50 -15.50 -15.33 1.14
C SER A 50 -14.23 -15.54 0.30
N ILE A 51 -13.70 -14.47 -0.33
CA ILE A 51 -12.44 -14.55 -1.08
C ILE A 51 -11.27 -14.88 -0.15
N CYS A 52 -11.19 -14.24 1.02
CA CYS A 52 -10.17 -14.51 2.03
C CYS A 52 -10.22 -15.97 2.51
N GLN A 53 -11.41 -16.52 2.74
CA GLN A 53 -11.58 -17.91 3.16
C GLN A 53 -11.09 -18.90 2.09
N ASN A 54 -11.32 -18.58 0.80
CA ASN A 54 -10.86 -19.41 -0.32
C ASN A 54 -9.37 -19.24 -0.63
N ARG A 55 -8.80 -18.06 -0.36
CA ARG A 55 -7.41 -17.68 -0.65
C ARG A 55 -6.77 -16.99 0.56
N PRO A 56 -6.58 -17.71 1.68
CA PRO A 56 -6.00 -17.15 2.89
C PRO A 56 -4.51 -16.82 2.73
N ASP A 57 -3.81 -17.50 1.82
CA ASP A 57 -2.43 -17.22 1.44
C ASP A 57 -2.26 -15.78 0.92
N ALA A 58 -3.24 -15.29 0.17
CA ALA A 58 -3.19 -13.96 -0.45
C ALA A 58 -3.48 -12.81 0.53
N ILE A 59 -4.10 -13.06 1.69
CA ILE A 59 -4.55 -11.96 2.58
C ILE A 59 -3.38 -11.15 3.15
N VAL A 60 -2.24 -11.80 3.39
CA VAL A 60 -1.03 -11.13 3.89
C VAL A 60 -0.49 -10.17 2.83
N ALA A 61 -0.38 -10.62 1.58
CA ALA A 61 0.04 -9.77 0.46
C ALA A 61 -0.93 -8.60 0.20
N ILE A 62 -2.24 -8.84 0.36
CA ILE A 62 -3.25 -7.77 0.26
C ILE A 62 -3.07 -6.74 1.40
N ALA A 63 -2.85 -7.20 2.63
CA ALA A 63 -2.61 -6.33 3.78
C ALA A 63 -1.36 -5.47 3.58
N GLU A 64 -0.25 -6.08 3.13
CA GLU A 64 0.98 -5.38 2.76
C GLU A 64 0.72 -4.34 1.65
N GLY A 65 -0.06 -4.69 0.63
CA GLY A 65 -0.42 -3.77 -0.44
C GLY A 65 -1.27 -2.59 0.01
N ALA A 66 -2.23 -2.82 0.91
CA ALA A 66 -3.05 -1.77 1.49
C ALA A 66 -2.22 -0.83 2.38
N ASP A 67 -1.31 -1.36 3.19
CA ASP A 67 -0.39 -0.57 4.01
C ASP A 67 0.58 0.24 3.14
N MET A 68 1.15 -0.38 2.10
CA MET A 68 2.00 0.29 1.11
C MET A 68 1.26 1.46 0.46
N GLY A 69 0.00 1.26 0.04
CA GLY A 69 -0.86 2.30 -0.52
C GLY A 69 -1.13 3.44 0.46
N LEU A 70 -1.41 3.13 1.73
CA LEU A 70 -1.66 4.13 2.77
C LEU A 70 -0.39 4.92 3.14
N GLY A 71 0.75 4.25 3.25
CA GLY A 71 2.04 4.87 3.46
C GLY A 71 2.39 5.86 2.36
N GLU A 72 2.16 5.48 1.10
CA GLU A 72 2.37 6.38 -0.04
C GLU A 72 1.34 7.51 -0.10
N CYS A 73 0.09 7.27 0.29
CA CYS A 73 -0.91 8.32 0.41
C CYS A 73 -0.52 9.38 1.44
N ARG A 74 -0.09 8.96 2.63
CA ARG A 74 0.44 9.87 3.67
C ARG A 74 1.67 10.60 3.17
N HIS A 75 2.55 9.93 2.44
CA HIS A 75 3.68 10.57 1.80
C HIS A 75 3.20 11.69 0.85
N GLN A 76 2.39 11.38 -0.16
CA GLN A 76 1.94 12.34 -1.17
C GLN A 76 1.17 13.55 -0.60
N PHE A 77 0.50 13.38 0.55
CA PHE A 77 -0.35 14.40 1.15
C PHE A 77 0.24 15.03 2.44
N ARG A 78 1.47 14.70 2.84
CA ARG A 78 2.12 15.21 4.08
C ARG A 78 2.09 16.73 4.23
N TYR A 79 2.09 17.46 3.12
CA TYR A 79 2.11 18.92 3.04
C TYR A 79 0.77 19.54 2.58
N ARG A 80 -0.32 18.78 2.60
CA ARG A 80 -1.69 19.26 2.30
C ARG A 80 -2.52 19.24 3.58
N ARG A 81 -3.53 20.10 3.69
CA ARG A 81 -4.44 20.19 4.87
C ARG A 81 -5.11 18.85 5.20
N TRP A 82 -5.50 18.10 4.18
CA TRP A 82 -5.79 16.68 4.30
C TRP A 82 -4.51 15.89 4.03
N ASN A 83 -4.03 15.13 5.01
CA ASN A 83 -2.73 14.43 5.02
C ASN A 83 -2.86 12.90 4.94
N CYS A 84 -4.04 12.39 4.58
CA CYS A 84 -4.32 10.95 4.51
C CYS A 84 -4.15 10.19 5.85
N THR A 85 -4.26 10.88 6.99
CA THR A 85 -4.41 10.25 8.31
C THR A 85 -5.87 10.23 8.73
N SER A 86 -6.27 9.18 9.46
CA SER A 86 -7.59 9.07 10.06
C SER A 86 -7.39 8.71 11.52
N ASP A 87 -7.70 9.63 12.44
CA ASP A 87 -7.68 9.34 13.87
C ASP A 87 -9.00 8.70 14.29
N GLY A 88 -8.92 7.50 14.88
CA GLY A 88 -9.87 7.00 15.88
C GLY A 88 -11.29 6.62 15.42
N TYR A 89 -11.73 6.97 14.21
CA TYR A 89 -13.03 6.51 13.69
C TYR A 89 -12.86 5.22 12.91
N GLY A 90 -12.53 4.10 13.55
CA GLY A 90 -12.71 2.75 12.98
C GLY A 90 -12.32 2.49 11.51
N GLU A 91 -11.37 3.24 10.92
CA GLU A 91 -10.87 2.97 9.56
C GLU A 91 -10.01 1.72 9.71
N THR A 92 -10.60 0.60 9.33
CA THR A 92 -9.85 -0.64 9.28
C THR A 92 -9.12 -0.67 7.96
N LEU A 93 -8.00 -1.40 7.89
CA LEU A 93 -7.17 -1.53 6.69
C LEU A 93 -7.98 -1.90 5.42
N PHE A 94 -9.18 -2.47 5.60
CA PHE A 94 -10.08 -2.90 4.54
C PHE A 94 -11.51 -2.31 4.61
N GLY A 95 -11.84 -1.43 5.58
CA GLY A 95 -13.20 -0.96 5.84
C GLY A 95 -13.31 0.52 6.22
N LYS A 96 -14.43 1.13 5.82
CA LYS A 96 -14.69 2.59 5.83
C LYS A 96 -14.83 3.14 7.26
N PRO A 97 -14.24 4.33 7.54
CA PRO A 97 -14.96 5.56 7.24
C PRO A 97 -14.06 6.75 6.83
N MET A 98 -14.21 7.14 5.57
CA MET A 98 -14.23 8.57 5.23
C MET A 98 -15.70 8.91 5.00
N PRO A 99 -16.25 9.98 5.58
CA PRO A 99 -17.67 10.27 5.38
C PRO A 99 -17.96 10.57 3.92
N SER A 100 -18.89 9.79 3.38
CA SER A 100 -19.98 10.17 2.47
C SER A 100 -19.67 10.85 1.12
N ALA A 101 -18.67 11.72 1.00
CA ALA A 101 -18.43 12.49 -0.20
C ALA A 101 -17.51 11.71 -1.14
N GLY A 102 -17.99 11.35 -2.32
CA GLY A 102 -17.13 10.92 -3.43
C GLY A 102 -16.29 12.10 -3.92
N ASN A 103 -15.36 12.56 -3.09
CA ASN A 103 -14.50 13.72 -3.30
C ASN A 103 -13.13 13.29 -3.87
N ARG A 104 -12.28 14.27 -4.18
CA ARG A 104 -11.00 14.04 -4.86
C ARG A 104 -10.07 13.16 -4.03
N GLU A 105 -10.06 13.35 -2.72
CA GLU A 105 -9.20 12.63 -1.76
C GLU A 105 -9.61 11.16 -1.67
N ALA A 106 -10.92 10.88 -1.63
CA ALA A 106 -11.45 9.54 -1.69
C ALA A 106 -11.07 8.85 -3.03
N SER A 107 -11.18 9.57 -4.14
CA SER A 107 -10.79 9.06 -5.47
C SER A 107 -9.32 8.63 -5.52
N PHE A 108 -8.43 9.44 -4.96
CA PHE A 108 -7.00 9.08 -4.85
C PHE A 108 -6.78 7.88 -3.93
N LYS A 109 -7.41 7.83 -2.74
CA LYS A 109 -7.33 6.70 -1.81
C LYS A 109 -7.68 5.37 -2.49
N HIS A 110 -8.77 5.35 -3.26
CA HIS A 110 -9.19 4.17 -4.01
C HIS A 110 -8.15 3.73 -5.06
N ALA A 111 -7.64 4.68 -5.85
CA ALA A 111 -6.62 4.40 -6.85
C ALA A 111 -5.31 3.86 -6.23
N ILE A 112 -4.76 4.54 -5.21
CA ILE A 112 -3.48 4.14 -4.61
C ILE A 112 -3.59 2.82 -3.84
N ASN A 113 -4.74 2.54 -3.20
CA ASN A 113 -4.95 1.27 -2.51
C ASN A 113 -5.08 0.09 -3.50
N SER A 114 -5.81 0.27 -4.61
CA SER A 114 -5.89 -0.75 -5.65
C SER A 114 -4.55 -0.99 -6.34
N ALA A 115 -3.77 0.09 -6.55
CA ALA A 115 -2.40 0.01 -7.06
C ALA A 115 -1.48 -0.74 -6.09
N GLY A 116 -1.51 -0.40 -4.80
CA GLY A 116 -0.72 -1.07 -3.76
C GLY A 116 -1.04 -2.55 -3.63
N THR A 117 -2.34 -2.91 -3.67
CA THR A 117 -2.79 -4.31 -3.66
C THR A 117 -2.29 -5.07 -4.89
N THR A 118 -2.35 -4.46 -6.08
CA THR A 118 -1.84 -5.07 -7.32
C THR A 118 -0.33 -5.30 -7.24
N HIS A 119 0.41 -4.28 -6.80
CA HIS A 119 1.86 -4.30 -6.66
C HIS A 119 2.31 -5.40 -5.68
N ALA A 120 1.73 -5.43 -4.49
CA ALA A 120 2.09 -6.40 -3.47
C ALA A 120 1.73 -7.85 -3.86
N ILE A 121 0.58 -8.08 -4.49
CA ILE A 121 0.21 -9.43 -4.97
C ILE A 121 1.17 -9.91 -6.05
N THR A 122 1.45 -9.07 -7.06
CA THR A 122 2.41 -9.42 -8.11
C THR A 122 3.80 -9.68 -7.52
N GLN A 123 4.23 -8.86 -6.55
CA GLN A 123 5.51 -9.05 -5.88
C GLN A 123 5.55 -10.34 -5.05
N ALA A 124 4.51 -10.65 -4.30
CA ALA A 124 4.39 -11.88 -3.53
C ALA A 124 4.42 -13.11 -4.44
N CYS A 125 3.80 -13.00 -5.63
CA CYS A 125 3.84 -14.02 -6.65
C CYS A 125 5.27 -14.29 -7.15
N SER A 126 6.00 -13.24 -7.54
CA SER A 126 7.39 -13.36 -7.99
C SER A 126 8.35 -13.88 -6.93
N ARG A 127 8.03 -13.69 -5.64
CA ARG A 127 8.81 -14.23 -4.52
C ARG A 127 8.47 -15.69 -4.19
N GLY A 128 7.42 -16.26 -4.78
CA GLY A 128 6.93 -17.60 -4.44
C GLY A 128 6.17 -17.67 -3.11
N ASN A 129 5.68 -16.54 -2.60
CA ASN A 129 4.91 -16.49 -1.35
C ASN A 129 3.44 -16.90 -1.53
N LEU A 130 2.96 -17.02 -2.77
CA LEU A 130 1.59 -17.40 -3.12
C LEU A 130 1.60 -18.74 -3.88
N THR A 131 0.67 -19.63 -3.55
CA THR A 131 0.69 -21.00 -4.07
C THR A 131 0.14 -21.15 -5.49
N ASN A 132 -0.77 -20.25 -5.91
CA ASN A 132 -1.53 -20.41 -7.15
C ASN A 132 -1.06 -19.48 -8.28
N CYS A 133 0.20 -19.06 -8.23
CA CYS A 133 0.79 -18.23 -9.28
C CYS A 133 2.31 -18.44 -9.33
N SER A 134 2.93 -18.03 -10.42
CA SER A 134 4.38 -18.13 -10.63
C SER A 134 4.88 -16.92 -11.41
N CYS A 135 6.18 -16.87 -11.65
CA CYS A 135 6.76 -15.90 -12.58
C CYS A 135 6.12 -16.01 -13.96
N ASP A 136 6.03 -14.89 -14.68
CA ASP A 136 5.64 -14.86 -16.07
C ASP A 136 6.75 -15.45 -16.94
N ARG A 137 6.43 -16.52 -17.68
CA ARG A 137 7.36 -17.22 -18.58
C ARG A 137 7.04 -16.98 -20.06
N SER A 138 6.03 -16.18 -20.37
CA SER A 138 5.58 -15.93 -21.75
C SER A 138 6.67 -15.33 -22.65
N LYS A 139 7.61 -14.59 -22.05
CA LYS A 139 8.72 -13.94 -22.76
C LYS A 139 9.99 -14.80 -22.88
N GLU A 140 10.04 -16.00 -22.29
CA GLU A 140 11.19 -16.91 -22.37
C GLU A 140 11.33 -17.53 -23.77
N THR A 141 11.69 -16.71 -24.76
CA THR A 141 11.66 -17.06 -26.20
C THR A 141 13.05 -17.16 -26.84
N GLY A 142 14.13 -16.96 -26.06
CA GLY A 142 15.52 -17.05 -26.54
C GLY A 142 16.27 -15.72 -26.51
N LEU A 143 17.28 -15.57 -27.38
CA LEU A 143 18.05 -14.33 -27.56
C LEU A 143 17.22 -13.31 -28.35
N THR A 144 17.20 -12.07 -27.88
CA THR A 144 16.63 -10.93 -28.59
C THR A 144 17.58 -10.44 -29.68
N GLU A 145 17.08 -9.65 -30.63
CA GLU A 145 17.88 -9.01 -31.68
C GLU A 145 19.00 -8.10 -31.12
N GLU A 146 18.81 -7.59 -29.90
CA GLU A 146 19.77 -6.75 -29.18
C GLU A 146 20.84 -7.55 -28.40
N GLY A 147 20.92 -8.88 -28.59
CA GLY A 147 21.97 -9.72 -28.03
C GLY A 147 21.82 -10.08 -26.55
N TRP A 148 20.66 -9.85 -25.94
CA TRP A 148 20.35 -10.26 -24.57
C TRP A 148 19.21 -11.28 -24.53
N ARG A 149 19.01 -11.96 -23.40
CA ARG A 149 17.95 -12.97 -23.28
C ARG A 149 16.99 -12.67 -22.13
N TRP A 150 15.73 -13.04 -22.31
CA TRP A 150 14.78 -13.11 -21.19
C TRP A 150 15.17 -14.25 -20.26
N GLY A 151 15.09 -14.02 -18.96
CA GLY A 151 15.32 -15.04 -17.93
C GLY A 151 15.04 -14.50 -16.54
N GLY A 152 15.39 -15.23 -15.49
CA GLY A 152 15.04 -14.84 -14.13
C GLY A 152 13.54 -15.00 -13.86
N CYS A 153 13.00 -14.20 -12.93
CA CYS A 153 11.58 -14.21 -12.59
C CYS A 153 10.92 -12.91 -13.06
N SER A 154 10.27 -12.95 -14.22
CA SER A 154 9.45 -11.81 -14.66
C SER A 154 8.18 -11.72 -13.81
N ALA A 155 7.85 -10.50 -13.40
CA ALA A 155 6.67 -10.22 -12.61
C ALA A 155 5.38 -10.44 -13.42
N ASP A 156 4.50 -11.34 -12.93
CA ASP A 156 3.19 -11.60 -13.51
C ASP A 156 2.18 -10.52 -13.07
N ILE A 157 2.13 -9.44 -13.85
CA ILE A 157 1.22 -8.33 -13.59
C ILE A 157 -0.25 -8.72 -13.84
N GLU A 158 -0.53 -9.61 -14.80
CA GLU A 158 -1.88 -10.06 -15.12
C GLU A 158 -2.54 -10.77 -13.94
N TYR A 159 -1.78 -11.62 -13.23
CA TYR A 159 -2.26 -12.25 -12.00
C TYR A 159 -2.60 -11.20 -10.92
N GLY A 160 -1.72 -10.21 -10.71
CA GLY A 160 -1.94 -9.14 -9.73
C GLY A 160 -3.15 -8.28 -10.06
N LEU A 161 -3.31 -7.88 -11.31
CA LEU A 161 -4.45 -7.10 -11.81
C LEU A 161 -5.76 -7.86 -11.59
N ARG A 162 -5.80 -9.12 -12.00
CA ARG A 162 -6.98 -9.98 -11.84
C ARG A 162 -7.35 -10.16 -10.37
N PHE A 163 -6.39 -10.47 -9.51
CA PHE A 163 -6.67 -10.71 -8.10
C PHE A 163 -7.08 -9.43 -7.38
N SER A 164 -6.38 -8.31 -7.63
CA SER A 164 -6.75 -7.00 -7.09
C SER A 164 -8.17 -6.62 -7.50
N ARG A 165 -8.54 -6.84 -8.76
CA ARG A 165 -9.91 -6.64 -9.24
C ARG A 165 -10.91 -7.52 -8.50
N ILE A 166 -10.63 -8.81 -8.30
CA ILE A 166 -11.54 -9.72 -7.58
C ILE A 166 -11.75 -9.27 -6.12
N PHE A 167 -10.69 -8.84 -5.43
CA PHE A 167 -10.73 -8.56 -4.00
C PHE A 167 -11.09 -7.10 -3.66
N VAL A 168 -10.42 -6.12 -4.26
CA VAL A 168 -10.64 -4.69 -3.96
C VAL A 168 -12.03 -4.27 -4.39
N ASP A 169 -12.46 -4.68 -5.59
CA ASP A 169 -13.78 -4.30 -6.12
C ASP A 169 -14.92 -5.06 -5.39
N ALA A 170 -14.64 -6.19 -4.75
CA ALA A 170 -15.61 -6.89 -3.88
C ALA A 170 -15.97 -6.09 -2.61
N GLY A 171 -15.20 -5.06 -2.26
CA GLY A 171 -15.55 -4.09 -1.21
C GLY A 171 -16.71 -3.17 -1.62
N GLU A 172 -16.96 -3.00 -2.92
CA GLU A 172 -18.00 -2.12 -3.47
C GLU A 172 -19.34 -2.88 -3.61
N THR A 173 -19.99 -3.13 -2.48
CA THR A 173 -21.19 -3.97 -2.39
C THR A 173 -22.49 -3.31 -2.84
N VAL A 174 -22.57 -1.98 -2.80
CA VAL A 174 -23.79 -1.22 -3.12
C VAL A 174 -23.71 -0.75 -4.56
N ASN A 175 -24.77 -0.98 -5.35
CA ASN A 175 -24.83 -0.44 -6.71
C ASN A 175 -25.28 1.04 -6.71
N ASP A 176 -24.44 1.92 -6.17
CA ASP A 176 -24.64 3.37 -6.15
C ASP A 176 -23.60 4.11 -7.01
N ALA A 177 -23.78 5.43 -7.16
CA ALA A 177 -22.89 6.25 -7.98
C ALA A 177 -21.45 6.27 -7.46
N ARG A 178 -21.28 6.08 -6.16
CA ARG A 178 -20.00 6.09 -5.46
C ARG A 178 -19.24 4.80 -5.74
N SER A 179 -19.90 3.65 -5.70
CA SER A 179 -19.28 2.40 -6.08
C SER A 179 -18.85 2.40 -7.54
N LEU A 180 -19.62 3.02 -8.46
CA LEU A 180 -19.13 3.25 -9.83
C LEU A 180 -17.87 4.12 -9.88
N MET A 181 -17.80 5.19 -9.07
CA MET A 181 -16.63 6.06 -8.99
C MET A 181 -15.42 5.32 -8.42
N ASN A 182 -15.63 4.54 -7.36
CA ASN A 182 -14.61 3.75 -6.70
C ASN A 182 -14.05 2.68 -7.63
N LEU A 183 -14.91 1.92 -8.33
CA LEU A 183 -14.50 0.92 -9.32
C LEU A 183 -13.67 1.55 -10.45
N HIS A 184 -14.08 2.72 -10.95
CA HIS A 184 -13.30 3.46 -11.96
C HIS A 184 -11.92 3.83 -11.44
N ASN A 185 -11.84 4.43 -10.25
CA ASN A 185 -10.55 4.87 -9.70
C ASN A 185 -9.65 3.69 -9.28
N ASN A 186 -10.22 2.58 -8.81
CA ASN A 186 -9.48 1.34 -8.58
C ASN A 186 -8.80 0.87 -9.87
N GLU A 187 -9.53 0.90 -11.00
CA GLU A 187 -8.99 0.55 -12.31
C GLU A 187 -7.88 1.50 -12.76
N VAL A 188 -8.04 2.81 -12.56
CA VAL A 188 -6.97 3.79 -12.82
C VAL A 188 -5.69 3.41 -12.06
N GLY A 189 -5.82 3.04 -10.78
CA GLY A 189 -4.71 2.60 -9.95
C GLY A 189 -4.01 1.35 -10.50
N ARG A 190 -4.80 0.34 -10.88
CA ARG A 190 -4.31 -0.90 -11.51
C ARG A 190 -3.54 -0.62 -12.81
N GLN A 191 -4.12 0.21 -13.68
CA GLN A 191 -3.54 0.56 -14.97
C GLN A 191 -2.20 1.29 -14.81
N VAL A 192 -2.09 2.21 -13.83
CA VAL A 192 -0.81 2.90 -13.58
C VAL A 192 0.31 1.93 -13.22
N VAL A 193 0.03 0.85 -12.47
CA VAL A 193 1.05 -0.18 -12.20
C VAL A 193 1.43 -0.91 -13.48
N GLN A 194 0.44 -1.35 -14.27
CA GLN A 194 0.66 -2.08 -15.52
C GLN A 194 1.44 -1.28 -16.56
N ASP A 195 1.08 -0.01 -16.77
CA ASP A 195 1.68 0.87 -17.77
C ASP A 195 3.13 1.25 -17.46
N ASN A 196 3.55 1.10 -16.20
CA ASN A 196 4.87 1.52 -15.73
C ASN A 196 5.75 0.33 -15.31
N MET A 197 5.43 -0.89 -15.75
CA MET A 197 6.30 -2.04 -15.59
C MET A 197 7.66 -1.80 -16.27
N GLY A 198 8.74 -2.15 -15.58
CA GLY A 198 10.10 -1.97 -16.05
C GLY A 198 10.70 -3.24 -16.64
N THR A 199 11.87 -3.09 -17.25
CA THR A 199 12.76 -4.22 -17.55
C THR A 199 14.08 -3.98 -16.83
N GLU A 200 14.46 -4.89 -15.95
CA GLU A 200 15.77 -4.88 -15.30
C GLU A 200 16.64 -5.97 -15.88
N CYS A 201 17.94 -5.71 -15.94
CA CYS A 201 18.93 -6.61 -16.52
C CYS A 201 20.09 -6.84 -15.57
N LYS A 202 20.60 -8.07 -15.53
CA LYS A 202 21.87 -8.43 -14.89
C LYS A 202 22.91 -8.81 -15.92
N CYS A 203 24.08 -8.20 -15.80
CA CYS A 203 25.24 -8.47 -16.64
C CYS A 203 26.05 -9.65 -16.09
N HIS A 204 26.53 -10.51 -16.99
CA HIS A 204 27.23 -11.76 -16.67
C HIS A 204 28.61 -11.88 -17.32
N GLY A 205 29.13 -10.82 -17.94
CA GLY A 205 30.44 -10.84 -18.59
C GLY A 205 31.60 -10.81 -17.61
N VAL A 206 32.80 -11.17 -18.11
CA VAL A 206 34.05 -11.18 -17.35
C VAL A 206 34.28 -9.81 -16.71
N SER A 207 34.70 -9.80 -15.44
CA SER A 207 34.91 -8.58 -14.64
C SER A 207 33.69 -7.66 -14.53
N GLY A 208 32.47 -8.19 -14.65
CA GLY A 208 31.22 -7.42 -14.56
C GLY A 208 30.81 -6.73 -15.87
N SER A 209 31.43 -7.07 -17.00
CA SER A 209 31.04 -6.55 -18.31
C SER A 209 29.62 -7.00 -18.71
N CYS A 210 28.96 -6.20 -19.56
CA CYS A 210 27.58 -6.46 -20.02
C CYS A 210 27.52 -7.10 -21.42
N THR A 211 28.56 -7.82 -21.84
CA THR A 211 28.59 -8.52 -23.14
C THR A 211 27.48 -9.55 -23.28
N THR A 212 27.14 -10.23 -22.18
CA THR A 212 25.93 -11.03 -22.04
C THR A 212 25.13 -10.50 -20.86
N LYS A 213 23.85 -10.23 -21.06
CA LYS A 213 22.92 -9.84 -19.99
C LYS A 213 21.63 -10.65 -20.06
N THR A 214 21.05 -10.89 -18.89
CA THR A 214 19.74 -11.53 -18.74
C THR A 214 18.79 -10.50 -18.16
N CYS A 215 17.61 -10.32 -18.76
CA CYS A 215 16.63 -9.34 -18.30
C CYS A 215 15.31 -9.98 -17.92
N TRP A 216 14.58 -9.33 -17.02
CA TRP A 216 13.24 -9.72 -16.57
C TRP A 216 12.34 -8.49 -16.41
N THR A 217 11.04 -8.71 -16.50
CA THR A 217 10.04 -7.66 -16.24
C THR A 217 9.93 -7.41 -14.74
N THR A 218 10.00 -6.16 -14.30
CA THR A 218 9.92 -5.76 -12.88
C THR A 218 8.77 -4.79 -12.61
N LEU A 219 8.27 -4.82 -11.38
CA LEU A 219 7.30 -3.83 -10.90
C LEU A 219 7.96 -2.44 -10.80
N PRO A 220 7.22 -1.34 -11.07
CA PRO A 220 7.74 0.00 -10.85
C PRO A 220 8.06 0.25 -9.37
N PRO A 221 9.01 1.15 -9.06
CA PRO A 221 9.13 1.72 -7.72
C PRO A 221 7.80 2.33 -7.30
N PHE A 222 7.27 1.96 -6.13
CA PHE A 222 5.92 2.38 -5.74
C PHE A 222 5.78 3.91 -5.55
N ARG A 223 6.89 4.61 -5.24
CA ARG A 223 6.94 6.08 -5.24
C ARG A 223 6.60 6.69 -6.61
N LEU A 224 7.03 6.06 -7.70
CA LEU A 224 6.69 6.51 -9.07
C LEU A 224 5.18 6.40 -9.31
N VAL A 225 4.58 5.28 -8.90
CA VAL A 225 3.12 5.06 -8.98
C VAL A 225 2.38 6.14 -8.18
N GLY A 226 2.83 6.42 -6.94
CA GLY A 226 2.31 7.49 -6.11
C GLY A 226 2.37 8.87 -6.77
N ASN A 227 3.51 9.21 -7.38
CA ASN A 227 3.69 10.48 -8.10
C ASN A 227 2.73 10.60 -9.30
N ILE A 228 2.63 9.57 -10.13
CA ILE A 228 1.75 9.58 -11.31
C ILE A 228 0.28 9.73 -10.90
N LEU A 229 -0.15 9.00 -9.87
CA LEU A 229 -1.50 9.13 -9.32
C LEU A 229 -1.72 10.51 -8.69
N LYS A 230 -0.68 11.11 -8.10
CA LYS A 230 -0.77 12.45 -7.52
C LYS A 230 -0.99 13.51 -8.58
N ASP A 231 -0.26 13.41 -9.70
CA ASP A 231 -0.42 14.31 -10.85
C ASP A 231 -1.83 14.19 -11.45
N LYS A 232 -2.37 12.97 -11.55
CA LYS A 232 -3.76 12.72 -11.97
C LYS A 232 -4.77 13.32 -10.97
N TYR A 233 -4.47 13.29 -9.67
CA TYR A 233 -5.31 13.89 -8.63
C TYR A 233 -5.34 15.42 -8.69
N GLU A 234 -4.24 16.09 -9.10
CA GLU A 234 -4.23 17.56 -9.26
C GLU A 234 -5.17 18.03 -10.38
N ARG A 235 -5.47 17.16 -11.36
CA ARG A 235 -6.34 17.46 -12.50
C ARG A 235 -7.48 16.44 -12.63
N PRO A 236 -8.36 16.30 -11.61
CA PRO A 236 -9.37 15.25 -11.61
C PRO A 236 -10.63 15.71 -12.36
N VAL A 237 -11.42 14.76 -12.84
CA VAL A 237 -12.62 15.02 -13.62
C VAL A 237 -13.86 14.90 -12.75
N GLN A 238 -14.69 15.96 -12.69
CA GLN A 238 -15.98 15.89 -12.00
C GLN A 238 -17.00 15.15 -12.85
N VAL A 239 -17.65 14.15 -12.25
CA VAL A 239 -18.62 13.29 -12.91
C VAL A 239 -19.95 13.29 -12.17
N GLU A 240 -21.01 12.88 -12.87
CA GLU A 240 -22.32 12.64 -12.31
C GLU A 240 -22.93 11.33 -12.84
N PRO A 241 -23.76 10.64 -12.05
CA PRO A 241 -24.36 9.38 -12.46
C PRO A 241 -25.48 9.59 -13.47
N VAL A 242 -25.47 8.79 -14.53
CA VAL A 242 -26.62 8.62 -15.41
C VAL A 242 -27.44 7.43 -14.92
N ARG A 243 -28.73 7.69 -14.63
CA ARG A 243 -29.63 6.68 -14.09
C ARG A 243 -30.32 5.90 -15.20
N ALA A 244 -30.39 4.58 -15.06
CA ALA A 244 -31.16 3.73 -15.95
C ALA A 244 -32.65 4.08 -15.87
N ARG A 245 -33.32 4.13 -17.03
CA ARG A 245 -34.73 4.55 -17.14
C ARG A 245 -35.69 3.67 -16.32
N ARG A 246 -35.44 2.35 -16.27
CA ARG A 246 -36.34 1.37 -15.66
C ARG A 246 -36.14 1.18 -14.15
N THR A 247 -34.89 1.07 -13.70
CA THR A 247 -34.56 0.78 -12.29
C THR A 247 -34.24 2.02 -11.48
N ARG A 248 -34.06 3.18 -12.14
CA ARG A 248 -33.50 4.44 -11.59
C ARG A 248 -32.17 4.29 -10.87
N ARG A 249 -31.51 3.12 -11.00
CA ARG A 249 -30.17 2.88 -10.47
C ARG A 249 -29.14 3.58 -11.36
N PRO A 250 -28.05 4.10 -10.78
CA PRO A 250 -26.94 4.63 -11.56
C PRO A 250 -26.37 3.51 -12.42
N ALA A 251 -26.31 3.74 -13.74
CA ALA A 251 -25.82 2.76 -14.70
C ALA A 251 -24.37 3.01 -15.10
N PHE A 252 -24.00 4.28 -15.25
CA PHE A 252 -22.64 4.70 -15.61
C PHE A 252 -22.42 6.18 -15.24
N LEU A 253 -21.17 6.63 -15.32
CA LEU A 253 -20.76 8.00 -15.02
C LEU A 253 -20.55 8.80 -16.32
N LYS A 254 -20.96 10.08 -16.32
CA LYS A 254 -20.63 11.05 -17.37
C LYS A 254 -19.93 12.26 -16.76
N ILE A 255 -19.18 12.99 -17.57
CA ILE A 255 -18.57 14.27 -17.17
C ILE A 255 -19.69 15.28 -16.94
N LYS A 256 -19.68 15.95 -15.76
CA LYS A 256 -20.79 16.80 -15.30
C LYS A 256 -21.02 18.01 -16.20
N ASP A 257 -19.96 18.77 -16.48
CA ASP A 257 -20.04 20.06 -17.19
C ASP A 257 -19.68 19.96 -18.68
N ALA A 258 -19.81 18.76 -19.27
CA ALA A 258 -19.53 18.56 -20.69
C ALA A 258 -20.72 18.99 -21.55
N ARG A 259 -20.47 19.80 -22.60
CA ARG A 259 -21.49 20.25 -23.58
C ARG A 259 -22.25 19.09 -24.21
N ASN A 260 -21.54 18.01 -24.53
CA ASN A 260 -22.09 16.78 -25.06
C ASN A 260 -21.87 15.64 -24.08
N PHE A 261 -22.68 14.59 -24.21
CA PHE A 261 -22.48 13.35 -23.47
C PHE A 261 -21.05 12.83 -23.69
N LYS A 262 -20.25 12.82 -22.63
CA LYS A 262 -18.89 12.31 -22.65
C LYS A 262 -18.62 11.47 -21.40
N LYS A 263 -18.12 10.25 -21.61
CA LYS A 263 -17.61 9.40 -20.53
C LYS A 263 -16.21 9.88 -20.12
N PRO A 264 -15.83 9.75 -18.84
CA PRO A 264 -14.45 9.98 -18.41
C PRO A 264 -13.51 8.98 -19.11
N ARG A 265 -12.24 9.36 -19.33
CA ARG A 265 -11.25 8.40 -19.84
C ARG A 265 -10.88 7.41 -18.75
N HIS A 266 -10.48 6.21 -19.15
CA HIS A 266 -10.00 5.18 -18.22
C HIS A 266 -8.73 5.59 -17.48
N THR A 267 -8.03 6.65 -17.93
CA THR A 267 -6.83 7.20 -17.30
C THR A 267 -7.10 8.38 -16.37
N ASP A 268 -8.32 8.92 -16.36
CA ASP A 268 -8.69 10.09 -15.55
C ASP A 268 -9.13 9.64 -14.14
N ILE A 269 -8.63 10.27 -13.08
CA ILE A 269 -9.21 10.14 -11.74
C ILE A 269 -10.52 10.95 -11.71
N VAL A 270 -11.60 10.32 -11.24
CA VAL A 270 -12.94 10.91 -11.25
C VAL A 270 -13.49 11.12 -9.85
N TYR A 271 -14.29 12.17 -9.66
CA TYR A 271 -14.96 12.46 -8.38
C TYR A 271 -16.39 12.98 -8.60
N LEU A 272 -17.27 12.77 -7.61
CA LEU A 272 -18.68 13.17 -7.66
C LEU A 272 -18.91 14.56 -7.03
N GLN A 273 -18.29 14.80 -5.87
CA GLN A 273 -18.56 15.97 -5.02
C GLN A 273 -17.30 16.76 -4.73
N ARG A 274 -17.44 18.09 -4.57
CA ARG A 274 -16.30 18.94 -4.22
C ARG A 274 -15.79 18.59 -2.82
N SER A 275 -14.48 18.68 -2.64
CA SER A 275 -13.82 18.44 -1.36
C SER A 275 -14.28 19.50 -0.33
N PRO A 276 -14.48 19.09 0.94
CA PRO A 276 -14.85 20.00 2.02
C PRO A 276 -13.66 20.91 2.39
N ASN A 277 -13.92 21.86 3.29
CA ASN A 277 -12.83 22.57 3.95
C ASN A 277 -12.19 21.69 5.03
N TYR A 278 -10.88 21.48 4.95
CA TYR A 278 -10.09 20.68 5.90
C TYR A 278 -9.41 21.51 7.00
N CYS A 279 -9.70 22.81 7.10
CA CYS A 279 -9.08 23.69 8.07
C CYS A 279 -9.44 23.33 9.51
N ASP A 280 -10.72 23.04 9.76
CA ASP A 280 -11.26 22.78 11.08
C ASP A 280 -11.65 21.32 11.22
N LYS A 281 -11.66 20.83 12.46
CA LYS A 281 -12.07 19.45 12.75
C LYS A 281 -13.58 19.31 12.50
N ASP A 282 -13.94 18.47 11.55
CA ASP A 282 -15.33 18.12 11.28
C ASP A 282 -15.44 16.60 11.07
N PRO A 283 -15.90 15.86 12.10
CA PRO A 283 -16.11 14.42 12.03
C PRO A 283 -17.08 13.97 10.93
N ARG A 284 -18.03 14.83 10.52
CA ARG A 284 -19.05 14.49 9.52
C ARG A 284 -18.50 14.43 8.10
N VAL A 285 -17.35 15.04 7.85
CA VAL A 285 -16.64 15.00 6.57
C VAL A 285 -15.25 14.35 6.69
N GLY A 286 -14.88 13.91 7.89
CA GLY A 286 -13.62 13.23 8.16
C GLY A 286 -12.43 14.18 8.18
N SER A 287 -12.67 15.46 8.45
CA SER A 287 -11.61 16.45 8.61
C SER A 287 -11.10 16.39 10.05
N LEU A 288 -9.79 16.17 10.22
CA LEU A 288 -9.12 16.27 11.52
C LEU A 288 -8.81 17.72 11.91
N GLY A 289 -8.90 18.65 10.96
CA GLY A 289 -8.43 20.01 11.10
C GLY A 289 -6.91 20.13 10.93
N THR A 290 -6.43 21.35 11.05
CA THR A 290 -5.02 21.72 10.85
C THR A 290 -4.32 22.21 12.13
N LEU A 291 -5.05 22.25 13.25
CA LEU A 291 -4.52 22.63 14.56
C LEU A 291 -3.31 21.75 14.94
N GLY A 292 -2.23 22.37 15.39
CA GLY A 292 -1.00 21.68 15.81
C GLY A 292 -0.17 21.09 14.65
N ARG A 293 -0.58 21.30 13.40
CA ARG A 293 0.20 20.81 12.24
C ARG A 293 1.43 21.65 12.00
N GLN A 294 2.53 20.97 11.67
CA GLN A 294 3.74 21.60 11.17
C GLN A 294 3.47 22.37 9.87
N CYS A 295 4.06 23.55 9.77
CA CYS A 295 4.05 24.38 8.58
C CYS A 295 5.43 24.97 8.31
N ASN A 296 5.63 25.47 7.10
CA ASN A 296 6.87 26.08 6.66
C ASN A 296 6.66 27.56 6.36
N ARG A 297 7.30 28.44 7.15
CA ARG A 297 7.15 29.90 7.00
C ARG A 297 7.74 30.43 5.70
N THR A 298 8.77 29.79 5.15
CA THR A 298 9.44 30.26 3.92
C THR A 298 8.85 29.66 2.64
N SER A 299 7.97 28.66 2.77
CA SER A 299 7.32 28.05 1.62
C SER A 299 6.20 28.91 1.06
N VAL A 300 6.08 28.92 -0.27
CA VAL A 300 4.94 29.47 -1.03
C VAL A 300 3.93 28.37 -1.43
N GLY A 301 4.25 27.11 -1.14
CA GLY A 301 3.44 25.94 -1.47
C GLY A 301 2.36 25.65 -0.43
N THR A 302 1.76 24.46 -0.52
CA THR A 302 0.67 24.09 0.40
C THR A 302 1.11 23.84 1.84
N ASP A 303 2.40 23.61 2.07
CA ASP A 303 3.03 23.56 3.39
C ASP A 303 3.25 24.94 4.01
N SER A 304 3.04 26.03 3.27
CA SER A 304 3.13 27.39 3.78
C SER A 304 2.28 27.57 5.03
N CYS A 305 2.79 28.26 6.05
CA CYS A 305 2.03 28.54 7.26
C CYS A 305 0.73 29.32 6.99
N ASP A 306 0.71 30.21 6.00
CA ASP A 306 -0.49 30.96 5.63
C ASP A 306 -1.60 30.05 5.11
N LEU A 307 -1.22 29.05 4.29
CA LEU A 307 -2.16 28.10 3.71
C LEU A 307 -2.49 26.95 4.65
N MET A 308 -1.51 26.32 5.29
CA MET A 308 -1.70 25.19 6.20
C MET A 308 -2.53 25.59 7.42
N CYS A 309 -2.27 26.76 7.99
CA CYS A 309 -2.93 27.22 9.22
C CYS A 309 -4.21 28.02 8.97
N CYS A 310 -4.63 28.15 7.71
CA CYS A 310 -5.89 28.77 7.32
C CYS A 310 -6.08 30.20 7.86
N GLY A 311 -4.98 30.97 7.96
CA GLY A 311 -4.99 32.34 8.47
C GLY A 311 -5.12 32.48 10.00
N ARG A 312 -5.15 31.39 10.77
CA ARG A 312 -5.19 31.45 12.26
C ARG A 312 -3.84 31.83 12.90
N GLY A 313 -2.79 31.92 12.09
CA GLY A 313 -1.42 32.09 12.55
C GLY A 313 -0.80 30.77 13.05
N TYR A 314 0.42 30.87 13.56
CA TYR A 314 1.21 29.72 13.99
C TYR A 314 2.03 30.06 15.26
N ASN A 315 2.33 29.04 16.05
CA ASN A 315 3.28 29.09 17.15
C ASN A 315 4.69 28.81 16.61
N THR A 316 5.71 29.38 17.27
CA THR A 316 7.11 29.15 16.95
C THR A 316 7.77 28.45 18.13
N HIS A 317 8.37 27.30 17.88
CA HIS A 317 9.12 26.53 18.86
C HIS A 317 10.58 26.49 18.45
N GLN A 318 11.48 26.92 19.33
CA GLN A 318 12.92 26.82 19.11
C GLN A 318 13.44 25.54 19.76
N TYR A 319 14.20 24.76 19.00
CA TYR A 319 14.83 23.54 19.50
C TYR A 319 16.21 23.35 18.89
N THR A 320 17.07 22.67 19.63
CA THR A 320 18.40 22.32 19.14
C THR A 320 18.31 21.00 18.41
N ARG A 321 18.39 21.03 17.07
CA ARG A 321 18.47 19.83 16.25
C ARG A 321 19.88 19.27 16.36
N ILE A 322 20.00 17.99 16.71
CA ILE A 322 21.27 17.29 16.83
C ILE A 322 21.34 16.19 15.77
N TRP A 323 22.44 16.10 15.03
CA TRP A 323 22.66 15.03 14.06
C TRP A 323 24.13 14.65 13.97
N GLN A 324 24.38 13.47 13.38
CA GLN A 324 25.74 13.03 13.07
C GLN A 324 26.23 13.73 11.80
N CYS A 325 27.37 14.40 11.91
CA CYS A 325 27.98 15.17 10.82
C CYS A 325 29.46 14.78 10.69
N ASN A 326 30.09 15.23 9.59
CA ASN A 326 31.53 15.03 9.36
C ASN A 326 31.98 13.57 9.53
N CYS A 327 31.14 12.65 9.08
CA CYS A 327 31.37 11.21 9.19
C CYS A 327 32.55 10.78 8.32
N LYS A 328 33.55 10.15 8.94
CA LYS A 328 34.71 9.57 8.27
C LYS A 328 34.68 8.05 8.39
N PHE A 329 34.81 7.38 7.25
CA PHE A 329 35.00 5.94 7.22
C PHE A 329 36.46 5.61 7.55
N HIS A 330 36.66 4.75 8.54
CA HIS A 330 37.95 4.20 8.88
C HIS A 330 38.03 2.78 8.32
N TRP A 331 38.96 2.57 7.39
CA TRP A 331 39.17 1.27 6.77
C TRP A 331 39.54 0.25 7.86
N CYS A 332 38.74 -0.83 7.96
CA CYS A 332 38.66 -1.82 9.06
C CYS A 332 37.91 -1.38 10.34
N CYS A 333 36.58 -1.23 10.45
CA CYS A 333 35.41 -1.26 9.58
C CYS A 333 34.32 -0.42 10.28
N TYR A 334 34.60 0.85 10.56
CA TYR A 334 33.67 1.69 11.31
C TYR A 334 33.62 3.11 10.75
N VAL A 335 32.47 3.76 10.98
CA VAL A 335 32.26 5.17 10.66
C VAL A 335 32.35 5.94 11.96
N ARG A 336 33.22 6.94 12.02
CA ARG A 336 33.29 7.88 13.13
C ARG A 336 32.68 9.20 12.69
N CYS A 337 31.63 9.64 13.37
CA CYS A 337 30.97 10.92 13.13
C CYS A 337 31.15 11.85 14.32
N ASN A 338 31.11 13.14 14.07
CA ASN A 338 30.96 14.15 15.12
C ASN A 338 29.47 14.37 15.39
N GLN A 339 29.15 14.85 16.59
CA GLN A 339 27.81 15.33 16.91
C GLN A 339 27.74 16.83 16.61
N CYS A 340 26.97 17.19 15.59
CA CYS A 340 26.66 18.58 15.29
C CYS A 340 25.32 18.97 15.89
N SER A 341 25.17 20.26 16.18
CA SER A 341 23.90 20.84 16.59
C SER A 341 23.67 22.17 15.90
N GLU A 342 22.40 22.47 15.63
CA GLU A 342 21.94 23.75 15.10
C GLU A 342 20.64 24.14 15.81
N GLN A 343 20.48 25.43 16.11
CA GLN A 343 19.21 25.94 16.58
C GLN A 343 18.27 26.07 15.38
N THR A 344 17.16 25.35 15.43
CA THR A 344 16.14 25.35 14.38
C THR A 344 14.80 25.79 14.97
N GLU A 345 14.00 26.45 14.14
CA GLU A 345 12.63 26.82 14.48
C GLU A 345 11.64 25.85 13.83
N GLU A 346 10.68 25.39 14.61
CA GLU A 346 9.52 24.64 14.14
C GLU A 346 8.26 25.49 14.30
N TYR A 347 7.44 25.54 13.25
CA TYR A 347 6.20 26.30 13.24
C TYR A 347 5.00 25.36 13.24
N THR A 348 4.07 25.57 14.17
CA THR A 348 2.86 24.76 14.29
C THR A 348 1.60 25.61 14.25
N CYS A 349 0.58 25.17 13.54
CA CYS A 349 -0.65 25.94 13.39
C CYS A 349 -1.42 26.11 14.69
N LYS A 350 -1.96 27.31 14.91
CA LYS A 350 -2.83 27.65 16.05
C LYS A 350 -4.25 27.10 15.91
#